data_AF-A0A537E0E0-F1
#
_entry.id   AF-A0A537E0E0-F1
#
_cell.length_a   1.000
_cell.length_b   1.000
_cell.length_c   1.000
_cell.angle_alpha   90.00
_cell.angle_beta   90.00
_cell.angle_gamma   90.00
#
_symmetry.space_group_name_H-M   'P 1'
#
loop_
_entity.id
_entity.type
_entity.pdbx_description
1 polymer ?
#
loop_
_entity_poly.entity_id
_entity_poly.type
_entity_poly.pdbx_seq_one_letter_code
_entity_poly.pdbx_strand_id
1 'polypeptide(L)' 'SEQALGRPMARFDRSVDVHLSSVRQKLGHGSALIHTVRGIGYHLAKG' A
#
# COMPACT_ATOMS: atom_id res chain seq x y z
N SER A 1 -4.44 -4.19 -13.84
CA SER A 1 -3.85 -3.71 -12.56
C SER A 1 -2.47 -3.07 -12.67
N GLU A 2 -1.80 -3.06 -13.84
CA GLU A 2 -0.52 -2.33 -14.00
C GLU A 2 -0.69 -0.81 -14.25
N GLN A 3 -1.94 -0.36 -14.41
CA GLN A 3 -2.28 0.95 -14.98
C GLN A 3 -1.98 2.15 -14.05
N ALA A 4 -1.73 1.93 -12.76
CA ALA A 4 -1.44 3.03 -11.83
C ALA A 4 0.04 3.47 -11.82
N LEU A 5 0.97 2.56 -12.15
CA LEU A 5 2.41 2.80 -12.06
C LEU A 5 3.09 2.83 -13.43
N GLY A 6 2.44 2.36 -14.50
CA GLY A 6 3.00 2.29 -15.85
C GLY A 6 4.22 1.36 -15.97
N ARG A 7 4.52 0.59 -14.91
CA ARG A 7 5.65 -0.33 -14.83
C ARG A 7 5.32 -1.54 -13.95
N PRO A 8 6.01 -2.69 -14.13
CA PRO A 8 5.89 -3.83 -13.24
C PRO A 8 6.23 -3.43 -11.80
N MET A 9 5.45 -3.94 -10.85
CA MET A 9 5.64 -3.64 -9.44
C MET A 9 6.97 -4.24 -8.95
N ALA A 10 7.98 -3.40 -8.74
CA ALA A 10 9.24 -3.84 -8.17
C ALA A 10 9.07 -4.11 -6.66
N ARG A 11 9.71 -5.17 -6.15
CA ARG A 11 9.61 -5.66 -4.76
C ARG A 11 9.97 -4.61 -3.68
N PHE A 12 10.56 -3.48 -4.07
CA PHE A 12 11.03 -2.40 -3.20
C PHE A 12 10.77 -1.03 -3.80
N ASP A 13 9.61 -0.82 -4.41
CA ASP A 13 9.24 0.51 -4.88
C ASP A 13 8.94 1.40 -3.66
N ARG A 14 9.97 2.04 -3.10
CA ARG A 14 9.87 2.96 -1.95
C ARG A 14 8.81 4.06 -2.17
N SER A 15 8.45 4.33 -3.43
CA SER A 15 7.33 5.22 -3.76
C SER A 15 6.00 4.72 -3.19
N VAL A 16 5.74 3.41 -3.20
CA VAL A 16 4.53 2.80 -2.66
C VAL A 16 4.44 3.00 -1.16
N ASP A 17 5.54 2.79 -0.43
CA ASP A 17 5.58 2.96 1.03
C ASP A 17 5.31 4.41 1.46
N VAL A 18 5.85 5.38 0.71
CA VAL A 18 5.63 6.81 0.94
C VAL A 18 4.16 7.18 0.68
N HIS A 19 3.60 6.74 -0.45
CA HIS A 19 2.19 7.00 -0.75
C HIS A 19 1.27 6.32 0.26
N LEU A 20 1.61 5.10 0.70
CA LEU A 20 0.83 4.37 1.70
C LEU A 20 0.86 5.07 3.06
N SER A 21 1.96 5.72 3.42
CA SER A 21 2.05 6.52 4.65
C SER A 21 1.05 7.67 4.65
N SER A 22 0.95 8.40 3.52
CA SER A 22 -0.05 9.46 3.33
C SER A 22 -1.48 8.91 3.34
N VAL A 23 -1.71 7.74 2.76
CA VAL A 23 -3.04 7.07 2.79
C VAL A 23 -3.42 6.68 4.21
N ARG A 24 -2.53 6.04 4.96
CA ARG A 24 -2.76 5.66 6.36
C ARG A 24 -3.04 6.87 7.24
N GLN A 25 -2.31 7.97 7.04
CA GLN A 25 -2.54 9.22 7.75
C GLN A 25 -3.95 9.76 7.48
N LYS A 26 -4.40 9.75 6.22
CA LYS A 26 -5.76 10.19 5.85
C LYS A 26 -6.86 9.28 6.40
N LEU A 27 -6.59 7.97 6.56
CA LEU A 27 -7.57 7.01 7.07
C LEU A 27 -7.71 7.02 8.61
N GLY A 28 -6.75 7.57 9.35
CA GLY A 28 -6.78 7.59 10.82
C GLY A 28 -6.96 6.17 11.39
N HIS A 29 -8.01 5.94 12.17
CA HIS A 29 -8.34 4.61 12.72
C HIS A 29 -8.57 3.54 11.63
N GLY A 30 -9.06 3.92 10.45
CA GLY A 30 -9.24 3.00 9.32
C GLY A 30 -7.94 2.49 8.72
N SER A 31 -6.78 3.07 9.09
CA SER A 31 -5.47 2.58 8.66
C SER A 31 -5.18 1.15 9.14
N ALA A 32 -5.85 0.71 10.21
CA ALA A 32 -5.76 -0.66 10.72
C ALA A 32 -6.22 -1.71 9.70
N LEU A 33 -7.02 -1.32 8.70
CA LEU A 33 -7.45 -2.20 7.60
C LEU A 33 -6.33 -2.46 6.59
N ILE A 34 -5.25 -1.67 6.57
CA ILE A 34 -4.14 -1.84 5.63
C ILE A 34 -3.02 -2.64 6.27
N HIS A 35 -2.92 -3.92 5.91
CA HIS A 35 -1.93 -4.85 6.41
C HIS A 35 -0.70 -4.92 5.50
N THR A 36 0.48 -4.92 6.12
CA THR A 36 1.74 -5.22 5.42
C THR A 36 1.97 -6.72 5.39
N VAL A 37 2.00 -7.31 4.21
CA VAL A 37 2.36 -8.71 3.99
C VAL A 37 3.83 -8.76 3.55
N ARG A 38 4.70 -9.15 4.48
CA ARG A 38 6.16 -9.13 4.26
C ARG A 38 6.56 -9.90 3.00
N GLY A 39 7.34 -9.24 2.14
CA GLY A 39 7.83 -9.83 0.90
C GLY A 39 6.82 -9.91 -0.25
N ILE A 40 5.56 -9.48 -0.02
CA ILE A 40 4.47 -9.49 -1.01
C ILE A 40 3.94 -8.08 -1.28
N GLY A 41 3.71 -7.27 -0.23
CA GLY A 41 3.20 -5.91 -0.37
C GLY A 41 2.14 -5.60 0.68
N TYR A 42 1.00 -5.04 0.24
CA TYR A 42 -0.05 -4.55 1.13
C TYR A 42 -1.41 -5.16 0.79
N HIS A 43 -2.23 -5.38 1.81
CA HIS A 43 -3.58 -5.92 1.68
C HIS A 43 -4.57 -5.03 2.43
N LEU A 44 -5.74 -4.80 1.85
CA LEU A 44 -6.84 -4.11 2.50
C LEU A 44 -7.83 -5.16 3.05
N ALA A 45 -7.95 -5.25 4.37
CA ALA A 45 -8.95 -6.08 5.02
C ALA A 45 -10.36 -5.54 4.74
N LYS A 46 -11.31 -6.47 4.59
CA LYS A 46 -12.73 -6.12 4.58
C LYS A 46 -13.15 -5.82 6.02
N GLY A 47 -13.74 -4.64 6.22
CA GLY A 47 -14.43 -4.29 7.46
C GLY A 47 -15.77 -5.00 7.58
#